data_AF-A0A067TCV3-F1
#
_entry.id   AF-A0A067TCV3-F1
#
_cell.length_a   1.000
_cell.length_b   1.000
_cell.length_c   1.000
_cell.angle_alpha   90.00
_cell.angle_beta   90.00
_cell.angle_gamma   90.00
#
_symmetry.space_group_name_H-M   'P 1'
#
loop_
_entity.id
_entity.type
_entity.pdbx_description
1 polymer ?
#
loop_
_entity_poly.entity_id
_entity_poly.type
_entity_poly.pdbx_seq_one_letter_code
_entity_poly.pdbx_strand_id
1 'polypeptide(L)'
;MSVPLIPGMPQPWHGPFRKLAIVIDIGETTSGISYCFLVPGQVPKFEVVHGSECDRCAEYENGGDSRIPNTIYYDRSGIRRAVGGTTSEPRVMARAKEEGWVMADSFKLLLIPGIHWLSSDKPDFLPLPLGKSLTAILADFFRYLFDTTVDYLRNSASKADLDHVLRHESIEFVLAHPSSYKIEQRRIIHAGVVQSVRTWAAEARRRVEQCGTASHTMARGKQRFGSSLDRVRLHTDKLCY
;
A
#
# COMPACT_ATOMS: atom_id res chain seq x y z
N MET A 1 12.40 -6.12 -37.92
CA MET A 1 13.76 -6.58 -37.54
C MET A 1 13.87 -6.46 -36.03
N SER A 2 13.94 -7.58 -35.31
CA SER A 2 14.10 -7.61 -33.86
C SER A 2 15.58 -7.37 -33.52
N VAL A 3 15.87 -6.26 -32.84
CA VAL A 3 17.20 -5.95 -32.32
C VAL A 3 17.57 -7.04 -31.30
N PRO A 4 18.77 -7.64 -31.37
CA PRO A 4 19.18 -8.67 -30.42
C PRO A 4 19.29 -8.09 -29.00
N LEU A 5 18.73 -8.81 -28.02
CA LEU A 5 18.75 -8.43 -26.61
C LEU A 5 20.19 -8.55 -26.09
N ILE A 6 20.79 -7.45 -25.65
CA ILE A 6 22.10 -7.45 -24.99
C ILE A 6 21.88 -7.84 -23.52
N PRO A 7 22.54 -8.90 -23.00
CA PRO A 7 22.44 -9.30 -21.60
C PRO A 7 22.81 -8.14 -20.67
N GLY A 8 21.94 -7.82 -19.72
CA GLY A 8 22.16 -6.75 -18.73
C GLY A 8 21.59 -5.37 -19.11
N MET A 9 21.10 -5.16 -20.33
CA MET A 9 20.37 -3.92 -20.65
C MET A 9 18.90 -4.01 -20.21
N PRO A 10 18.36 -2.95 -19.56
CA PRO A 10 16.94 -2.83 -19.27
C PRO A 10 16.10 -3.01 -20.54
N GLN A 11 15.14 -3.93 -20.49
CA GLN A 11 14.31 -4.24 -21.65
C GLN A 11 13.02 -3.42 -21.68
N PRO A 12 12.53 -3.03 -22.87
CA PRO A 12 11.21 -2.45 -22.99
C PRO A 12 10.12 -3.34 -22.41
N TRP A 13 9.13 -2.74 -21.80
CA TRP A 13 7.93 -3.45 -21.39
C TRP A 13 7.15 -3.93 -22.62
N HIS A 14 6.91 -5.23 -22.72
CA HIS A 14 6.18 -5.85 -23.84
C HIS A 14 4.74 -6.22 -23.51
N GLY A 15 4.21 -5.74 -22.38
CA GLY A 15 2.82 -6.00 -22.03
C GLY A 15 1.83 -5.31 -22.98
N PRO A 16 0.59 -5.81 -23.05
CA PRO A 16 -0.40 -5.33 -24.02
C PRO A 16 -0.96 -3.94 -23.70
N PHE A 17 -0.85 -3.50 -22.44
CA PHE A 17 -1.44 -2.25 -21.96
C PHE A 17 -0.53 -1.57 -20.96
N ARG A 18 -0.78 -0.27 -20.75
CA ARG A 18 -0.12 0.52 -19.70
C ARG A 18 -0.56 0.03 -18.31
N LYS A 19 0.41 -0.13 -17.41
CA LYS A 19 0.18 -0.47 -16.00
C LYS A 19 0.95 0.46 -15.07
N LEU A 20 0.50 0.54 -13.83
CA LEU A 20 1.26 1.13 -12.73
C LEU A 20 1.81 0.00 -11.86
N ALA A 21 3.13 -0.18 -11.84
CA ALA A 21 3.78 -1.02 -10.86
C ALA A 21 4.08 -0.19 -9.61
N ILE A 22 3.69 -0.69 -8.44
CA ILE A 22 4.03 -0.13 -7.13
C ILE A 22 4.89 -1.16 -6.41
N VAL A 23 6.12 -0.79 -6.12
CA VAL A 23 7.08 -1.63 -5.40
C VAL A 23 7.13 -1.16 -3.96
N ILE A 24 6.89 -2.06 -3.03
CA ILE A 24 6.94 -1.79 -1.60
C ILE A 24 8.05 -2.64 -1.00
N ASP A 25 9.04 -1.97 -0.46
CA ASP A 25 10.03 -2.59 0.42
C ASP A 25 9.59 -2.38 1.86
N ILE A 26 9.18 -3.46 2.53
CA ILE A 26 8.85 -3.39 3.95
C ILE A 26 10.07 -3.86 4.73
N GLY A 27 10.78 -2.94 5.36
CA GLY A 27 11.82 -3.25 6.34
C GLY A 27 11.21 -3.60 7.70
N GLU A 28 12.05 -3.84 8.70
CA GLU A 28 11.59 -4.12 10.05
C GLU A 28 10.95 -2.89 10.69
N THR A 29 11.66 -1.76 10.64
CA THR A 29 11.29 -0.48 11.26
C THR A 29 10.71 0.52 10.28
N THR A 30 11.18 0.53 9.04
CA THR A 30 10.74 1.47 8.01
C THR A 30 10.39 0.75 6.71
N SER A 31 9.57 1.38 5.88
CA SER A 31 9.20 0.92 4.55
C SER A 31 9.51 1.98 3.50
N GLY A 32 9.84 1.54 2.29
CA GLY A 32 10.02 2.40 1.12
C GLY A 32 8.98 2.07 0.05
N ILE A 33 8.59 3.06 -0.74
CA ILE A 33 7.72 2.88 -1.89
C ILE A 33 8.39 3.46 -3.13
N SER A 34 8.41 2.68 -4.20
CA SER A 34 8.71 3.18 -5.55
C SER A 34 7.61 2.79 -6.53
N TYR A 35 7.53 3.50 -7.64
CA TYR A 35 6.52 3.26 -8.66
C TYR A 35 7.13 3.32 -10.07
N CYS A 36 6.45 2.68 -11.02
CA CYS A 36 6.81 2.75 -12.43
C CYS A 36 5.55 2.64 -13.30
N PHE A 37 5.41 3.54 -14.27
CA PHE A 37 4.45 3.32 -15.35
C PHE A 37 5.07 2.39 -16.40
N LEU A 38 4.55 1.17 -16.47
CA LEU A 38 4.92 0.19 -17.48
C LEU A 38 4.20 0.54 -18.78
N VAL A 39 4.88 1.22 -19.70
CA VAL A 39 4.32 1.63 -21.00
C VAL A 39 4.84 0.70 -22.10
N PRO A 40 3.96 0.11 -22.94
CA PRO A 40 4.39 -0.78 -24.02
C PRO A 40 5.46 -0.13 -24.91
N GLY A 41 6.57 -0.84 -25.13
CA GLY A 41 7.70 -0.37 -25.94
C GLY A 41 8.65 0.61 -25.22
N GLN A 42 8.39 0.97 -23.96
CA GLN A 42 9.30 1.80 -23.17
C GLN A 42 10.03 0.97 -22.12
N VAL A 43 11.28 1.32 -21.86
CA VAL A 43 12.06 0.76 -20.75
C VAL A 43 11.47 1.24 -19.43
N PRO A 44 11.11 0.35 -18.49
CA PRO A 44 10.63 0.72 -17.17
C PRO A 44 11.61 1.63 -16.42
N LYS A 45 11.10 2.72 -15.85
CA LYS A 45 11.85 3.63 -14.97
C LYS A 45 11.15 3.70 -13.62
N PHE A 46 11.85 3.29 -12.57
CA PHE A 46 11.34 3.33 -11.21
C PHE A 46 11.71 4.67 -10.57
N GLU A 47 10.73 5.26 -9.90
CA GLU A 47 10.86 6.50 -9.15
C GLU A 47 10.41 6.27 -7.71
N VAL A 48 11.07 6.92 -6.76
CA VAL A 48 10.70 6.86 -5.34
C VAL A 48 9.47 7.74 -5.11
N VAL A 49 8.55 7.27 -4.27
CA VAL A 49 7.43 8.08 -3.80
C VAL A 49 7.96 9.01 -2.71
N HIS A 50 7.96 10.30 -3.00
CA HIS A 50 8.22 11.36 -2.03
C HIS A 50 6.89 11.89 -1.48
N GLY A 51 6.90 12.70 -0.43
CA GLY A 51 5.67 13.30 0.06
C GLY A 51 5.81 13.77 1.49
N SER A 52 5.01 14.75 1.89
CA SER A 52 5.13 15.35 3.23
C SER A 52 5.11 14.35 4.38
N GLU A 53 4.41 13.22 4.26
CA GLU A 53 4.40 12.16 5.30
C GLU A 53 5.65 11.26 5.26
N CYS A 54 6.29 11.10 4.10
CA CYS A 54 7.53 10.35 3.92
C CYS A 54 8.79 11.21 4.14
N ASP A 55 8.76 12.47 3.69
CA ASP A 55 9.85 13.45 3.80
C ASP A 55 9.98 13.99 5.23
N ARG A 56 8.90 14.01 6.02
CA ARG A 56 8.94 14.31 7.47
C ARG A 56 9.69 13.25 8.28
N CYS A 57 10.04 12.12 7.66
CA CYS A 57 10.84 11.06 8.26
C CYS A 57 12.33 11.16 7.89
N ALA A 58 12.76 12.19 7.15
CA ALA A 58 14.16 12.41 6.74
C ALA A 58 15.12 12.63 7.92
N GLU A 59 14.62 12.73 9.16
CA GLU A 59 15.45 12.75 10.37
C GLU A 59 16.00 11.36 10.75
N TYR A 60 15.53 10.26 10.15
CA TYR A 60 15.94 8.92 10.54
C TYR A 60 17.25 8.44 9.92
N GLU A 61 17.69 8.91 8.74
CA GLU A 61 19.01 8.56 8.19
C GLU A 61 19.59 9.69 7.31
N ASN A 62 20.89 9.96 7.51
CA ASN A 62 21.70 10.83 6.66
C ASN A 62 21.79 10.31 5.22
N GLY A 63 20.76 10.52 4.39
CA GLY A 63 20.86 10.27 2.97
C GLY A 63 19.55 9.98 2.26
N GLY A 64 18.80 11.02 1.91
CA GLY A 64 18.01 11.11 0.67
C GLY A 64 16.92 10.07 0.35
N ASP A 65 16.70 9.05 1.18
CA ASP A 65 15.77 7.95 0.91
C ASP A 65 14.48 8.15 1.71
N SER A 66 13.35 8.21 0.99
CA SER A 66 12.01 8.45 1.53
C SER A 66 11.53 7.20 2.28
N ARG A 67 11.74 7.17 3.61
CA ARG A 67 11.42 6.02 4.47
C ARG A 67 10.24 6.32 5.37
N ILE A 68 9.29 5.39 5.43
CA ILE A 68 8.04 5.50 6.20
C ILE A 68 8.14 4.57 7.43
N PRO A 69 8.03 5.08 8.66
CA PRO A 69 7.96 4.26 9.86
C PRO A 69 6.84 3.22 9.82
N ASN A 70 7.11 2.00 10.31
CA ASN A 70 6.14 0.91 10.40
C ASN A 70 5.30 1.02 11.67
N THR A 71 4.66 2.17 11.86
CA THR A 71 3.93 2.54 13.07
C THR A 71 2.49 2.89 12.76
N ILE A 72 1.56 2.45 13.62
CA ILE A 72 0.13 2.78 13.54
C ILE A 72 -0.41 3.04 14.94
N TYR A 73 -1.10 4.17 15.13
CA TYR A 73 -1.99 4.37 16.28
C TYR A 73 -3.40 3.90 15.97
N TYR A 74 -3.98 3.14 16.91
CA TYR A 74 -5.39 2.75 16.92
C TYR A 74 -6.11 3.41 18.08
N ASP A 75 -7.33 3.90 17.87
CA ASP A 75 -8.22 4.19 19.00
C ASP A 75 -8.70 2.91 19.68
N ARG A 76 -9.39 3.02 20.81
CA ARG A 76 -9.89 1.86 21.58
C ARG A 76 -10.91 0.99 20.83
N SER A 77 -11.49 1.49 19.74
CA SER A 77 -12.40 0.72 18.87
C SER A 77 -11.63 -0.04 17.79
N GLY A 78 -10.31 0.08 17.75
CA GLY A 78 -9.45 -0.54 16.76
C GLY A 78 -9.45 0.22 15.43
N ILE A 79 -9.90 1.47 15.38
CA ILE A 79 -9.84 2.28 14.15
C ILE A 79 -8.48 2.98 14.11
N ARG A 80 -7.81 2.93 12.95
CA ARG A 80 -6.53 3.63 12.74
C ARG A 80 -6.72 5.15 12.84
N ARG A 81 -5.83 5.81 13.55
CA ARG A 81 -5.88 7.27 13.82
C ARG A 81 -4.68 8.02 13.26
N ALA A 82 -3.51 7.38 13.23
CA ALA A 82 -2.31 7.89 12.58
C ALA A 82 -1.44 6.72 12.14
N VAL A 83 -0.69 6.89 11.05
CA VAL A 83 0.16 5.86 10.45
C VAL A 83 1.45 6.54 9.95
N GLY A 84 2.57 5.81 9.95
CA GLY A 84 3.82 6.30 9.36
C GLY A 84 4.40 7.50 10.10
N GLY A 85 5.00 8.44 9.36
CA GLY A 85 5.67 9.62 9.94
C GLY A 85 4.77 10.45 10.86
N THR A 86 3.47 10.47 10.59
CA THR A 86 2.47 11.20 11.38
C THR A 86 2.39 10.69 12.82
N THR A 87 2.77 9.45 13.12
CA THR A 87 2.78 8.93 14.51
C THR A 87 3.81 9.61 15.40
N SER A 88 4.89 10.12 14.82
CA SER A 88 5.97 10.79 15.56
C SER A 88 5.72 12.29 15.76
N GLU A 89 4.62 12.83 15.24
CA GLU A 89 4.31 14.24 15.41
C GLU A 89 3.92 14.56 16.85
N PRO A 90 4.50 15.60 17.49
CA PRO A 90 4.21 15.94 18.89
C PRO A 90 2.71 16.14 19.18
N ARG A 91 1.97 16.73 18.23
CA ARG A 91 0.52 16.92 18.33
C ARG A 91 -0.24 15.59 18.32
N VAL A 92 0.19 14.65 17.48
CA VAL A 92 -0.41 13.32 17.37
C VAL A 92 -0.09 12.49 18.62
N MET A 93 1.14 12.54 19.11
CA MET A 93 1.54 11.86 20.35
C MET A 93 0.77 12.39 21.57
N ALA A 94 0.64 13.72 21.69
CA ALA A 94 -0.15 14.33 22.76
C ALA A 94 -1.61 13.85 22.72
N ARG A 95 -2.21 13.86 21.53
CA ARG A 95 -3.57 13.38 21.32
C ARG A 95 -3.74 11.89 21.57
N ALA A 96 -2.77 11.08 21.15
CA ALA A 96 -2.75 9.63 21.39
C ALA A 96 -2.75 9.34 22.90
N LYS A 97 -1.97 10.09 23.67
CA LYS A 97 -1.95 9.99 25.13
C LYS A 97 -3.28 10.41 25.76
N GLU A 98 -3.86 11.52 25.30
CA GLU A 98 -5.13 12.05 25.81
C GLU A 98 -6.32 11.12 25.52
N GLU A 99 -6.46 10.67 24.27
CA GLU A 99 -7.55 9.81 23.81
C GLU A 99 -7.29 8.31 24.13
N GLY A 100 -6.12 7.97 24.67
CA GLY A 100 -5.73 6.61 25.03
C GLY A 100 -5.64 5.66 23.83
N TRP A 101 -5.00 6.12 22.75
CA TRP A 101 -4.69 5.32 21.58
C TRP A 101 -3.59 4.29 21.89
N VAL A 102 -3.63 3.16 21.17
CA VAL A 102 -2.66 2.07 21.29
C VAL A 102 -1.79 2.03 20.05
N MET A 103 -0.47 1.96 20.24
CA MET A 103 0.49 1.88 19.14
C MET A 103 0.75 0.43 18.74
N ALA A 104 0.69 0.15 17.44
CA ALA A 104 1.36 -0.98 16.82
C ALA A 104 2.64 -0.46 16.17
N ASP A 105 3.79 -0.91 16.63
CA ASP A 105 5.11 -0.59 16.07
C ASP A 105 5.77 -1.87 15.57
N SER A 106 6.62 -1.77 14.55
CA SER A 106 7.52 -2.84 14.12
C SER A 106 6.83 -4.20 13.94
N PHE A 107 5.55 -4.16 13.53
CA PHE A 107 4.66 -5.32 13.46
C PHE A 107 5.15 -6.38 12.46
N LYS A 108 6.07 -6.03 11.56
CA LYS A 108 6.74 -6.98 10.66
C LYS A 108 7.58 -8.00 11.44
N LEU A 109 8.12 -7.67 12.61
CA LEU A 109 8.87 -8.61 13.45
C LEU A 109 8.01 -9.81 13.89
N LEU A 110 6.69 -9.64 13.94
CA LEU A 110 5.74 -10.72 14.27
C LEU A 110 5.60 -11.77 13.16
N LEU A 111 6.21 -11.54 11.98
CA LEU A 111 6.35 -12.57 10.95
C LEU A 111 7.49 -13.54 11.26
N ILE A 112 8.42 -13.19 12.15
CA ILE A 112 9.53 -14.06 12.52
C ILE A 112 9.01 -15.13 13.51
N PRO A 113 9.14 -16.44 13.20
CA PRO A 113 8.68 -17.50 14.09
C PRO A 113 9.30 -17.37 15.48
N GLY A 114 8.48 -17.44 16.52
CA GLY A 114 8.96 -17.33 17.91
C GLY A 114 9.10 -15.90 18.42
N ILE A 115 8.87 -14.87 17.59
CA ILE A 115 8.71 -13.50 18.08
C ILE A 115 7.23 -13.28 18.42
N HIS A 116 6.96 -12.90 19.66
CA HIS A 116 5.67 -12.46 20.18
C HIS A 116 5.83 -10.99 20.56
N TRP A 117 4.80 -10.17 20.35
CA TRP A 117 4.84 -8.73 20.63
C TRP A 117 5.32 -8.46 22.06
N LEU A 118 6.50 -7.86 22.21
CA LEU A 118 7.01 -7.33 23.47
C LEU A 118 6.76 -5.82 23.45
N SER A 119 5.75 -5.37 24.19
CA SER A 119 5.76 -3.99 24.67
C SER A 119 6.72 -3.93 25.86
N SER A 120 7.52 -2.87 25.90
CA SER A 120 8.34 -2.50 27.04
C SER A 120 7.50 -2.57 28.32
N ASP A 121 7.98 -3.36 29.30
CA ASP A 121 7.54 -3.47 30.70
C ASP A 121 6.85 -4.76 31.18
N LYS A 122 6.62 -5.80 30.35
CA LYS A 122 6.56 -7.22 30.82
C LYS A 122 6.40 -8.26 29.69
N PRO A 123 7.05 -9.42 29.80
CA PRO A 123 7.02 -10.50 28.82
C PRO A 123 5.75 -11.35 29.00
N ASP A 124 5.39 -12.08 27.96
CA ASP A 124 4.32 -13.10 27.92
C ASP A 124 2.95 -12.56 27.47
N PHE A 125 2.87 -12.31 26.16
CA PHE A 125 1.64 -12.26 25.36
C PHE A 125 0.70 -11.08 25.60
N LEU A 126 1.07 -9.91 25.08
CA LEU A 126 0.06 -8.94 24.69
C LEU A 126 -0.46 -9.30 23.28
N PRO A 127 -1.76 -9.60 23.08
CA PRO A 127 -2.31 -9.73 21.75
C PRO A 127 -2.10 -8.40 21.03
N LEU A 128 -1.83 -8.46 19.72
CA LEU A 128 -1.87 -7.32 18.82
C LEU A 128 -2.97 -6.33 19.22
N PRO A 129 -2.72 -5.00 19.13
CA PRO A 129 -3.60 -3.99 19.72
C PRO A 129 -5.06 -4.32 19.47
N LEU A 130 -5.81 -4.49 20.58
CA LEU A 130 -7.27 -4.62 20.56
C LEU A 130 -7.78 -5.89 19.86
N GLY A 131 -6.97 -6.96 19.83
CA GLY A 131 -7.36 -8.25 19.25
C GLY A 131 -7.31 -8.29 17.73
N LYS A 132 -6.70 -7.30 17.07
CA LYS A 132 -6.52 -7.30 15.60
C LYS A 132 -5.57 -8.42 15.19
N SER A 133 -5.78 -9.01 14.01
CA SER A 133 -4.81 -9.96 13.45
C SER A 133 -3.65 -9.23 12.77
N LEU A 134 -2.52 -9.90 12.59
CA LEU A 134 -1.36 -9.33 11.89
C LEU A 134 -1.73 -8.97 10.44
N THR A 135 -2.54 -9.82 9.80
CA THR A 135 -3.12 -9.54 8.48
C THR A 135 -3.93 -8.25 8.46
N ALA A 136 -4.73 -7.97 9.49
CA ALA A 136 -5.51 -6.74 9.56
C ALA A 136 -4.62 -5.50 9.73
N ILE A 137 -3.59 -5.57 10.57
CA ILE A 137 -2.62 -4.48 10.75
C ILE A 137 -1.85 -4.22 9.46
N LEU A 138 -1.39 -5.29 8.79
CA LEU A 138 -0.75 -5.18 7.48
C LEU A 138 -1.71 -4.59 6.44
N ALA A 139 -2.98 -4.97 6.44
CA ALA A 139 -3.97 -4.41 5.52
C ALA A 139 -4.19 -2.90 5.77
N ASP A 140 -4.26 -2.47 7.03
CA ASP A 140 -4.34 -1.05 7.38
C ASP A 140 -3.07 -0.29 6.94
N PHE A 141 -1.89 -0.88 7.10
CA PHE A 141 -0.63 -0.29 6.68
C PHE A 141 -0.51 -0.19 5.16
N PHE A 142 -0.74 -1.29 4.44
CA PHE A 142 -0.72 -1.30 2.97
C PHE A 142 -1.75 -0.34 2.38
N ARG A 143 -2.87 -0.15 3.08
CA ARG A 143 -3.87 0.83 2.67
C ARG A 143 -3.29 2.24 2.74
N TYR A 144 -2.65 2.58 3.85
CA TYR A 144 -1.95 3.84 3.99
C TYR A 144 -0.89 4.04 2.90
N LEU A 145 0.01 3.06 2.69
CA LEU A 145 1.07 3.17 1.66
C LEU A 145 0.48 3.41 0.25
N PHE A 146 -0.63 2.75 -0.07
CA PHE A 146 -1.29 2.94 -1.35
C PHE A 146 -1.94 4.33 -1.46
N ASP A 147 -2.64 4.78 -0.42
CA ASP A 147 -3.24 6.12 -0.38
C ASP A 147 -2.15 7.20 -0.52
N THR A 148 -1.03 7.08 0.20
CA THR A 148 0.15 7.97 0.07
C THR A 148 0.70 7.99 -1.36
N THR A 149 0.82 6.81 -2.01
CA THR A 149 1.29 6.71 -3.40
C THR A 149 0.34 7.41 -4.37
N VAL A 150 -0.96 7.16 -4.24
CA VAL A 150 -1.97 7.76 -5.10
C VAL A 150 -2.00 9.27 -4.93
N ASP A 151 -1.90 9.77 -3.70
CA ASP A 151 -1.91 11.21 -3.44
C ASP A 151 -0.63 11.89 -3.92
N TYR A 152 0.54 11.25 -3.80
CA TYR A 152 1.76 11.74 -4.44
C TYR A 152 1.61 11.86 -5.96
N LEU A 153 1.14 10.80 -6.62
CA LEU A 153 1.00 10.77 -8.08
C LEU A 153 -0.07 11.74 -8.60
N ARG A 154 -1.13 12.00 -7.82
CA ARG A 154 -2.13 13.03 -8.14
C ARG A 154 -1.56 14.44 -8.13
N ASN A 155 -0.58 14.69 -7.27
CA ASN A 155 0.05 15.99 -7.09
C ASN A 155 1.35 16.14 -7.91
N SER A 156 1.74 15.12 -8.69
CA SER A 156 2.89 15.16 -9.59
C SER A 156 2.48 15.35 -11.06
N ALA A 157 3.47 15.44 -11.96
CA ALA A 157 3.24 15.45 -13.40
C ALA A 157 2.57 14.14 -13.92
N SER A 158 2.52 13.09 -13.10
CA SER A 158 2.00 11.77 -13.45
C SER A 158 0.48 11.62 -13.32
N LYS A 159 -0.25 12.67 -12.95
CA LYS A 159 -1.71 12.62 -12.72
C LYS A 159 -2.49 12.02 -13.89
N ALA A 160 -2.19 12.41 -15.13
CA ALA A 160 -2.91 11.91 -16.31
C ALA A 160 -2.68 10.39 -16.52
N ASP A 161 -1.47 9.93 -16.25
CA ASP A 161 -1.10 8.52 -16.36
C ASP A 161 -1.76 7.70 -15.24
N LEU A 162 -1.80 8.25 -14.02
CA LEU A 162 -2.54 7.69 -12.89
C LEU A 162 -4.03 7.54 -13.22
N ASP A 163 -4.67 8.60 -13.72
CA ASP A 163 -6.09 8.58 -14.07
C ASP A 163 -6.39 7.52 -15.14
N HIS A 164 -5.48 7.30 -16.09
CA HIS A 164 -5.61 6.23 -17.07
C HIS A 164 -5.55 4.84 -16.43
N VAL A 165 -4.54 4.55 -15.61
CA VAL A 165 -4.39 3.22 -14.99
C VAL A 165 -5.51 2.91 -13.99
N LEU A 166 -6.00 3.91 -13.26
CA LEU A 166 -7.11 3.74 -12.31
C LEU A 166 -8.41 3.36 -13.04
N ARG A 167 -8.69 3.95 -14.21
CA ARG A 167 -9.85 3.60 -15.04
C ARG A 167 -9.78 2.19 -15.63
N HIS A 168 -8.57 1.67 -15.83
CA HIS A 168 -8.34 0.36 -16.45
C HIS A 168 -7.93 -0.73 -15.44
N GLU A 169 -8.02 -0.44 -14.13
CA GLU A 169 -7.68 -1.34 -13.03
C GLU A 169 -6.31 -2.02 -13.20
N SER A 170 -5.33 -1.27 -13.71
CA SER A 170 -4.06 -1.81 -14.20
C SER A 170 -2.90 -1.56 -13.23
N ILE A 171 -3.09 -1.87 -11.95
CA ILE A 171 -2.06 -1.70 -10.91
C ILE A 171 -1.48 -3.05 -10.51
N GLU A 172 -0.16 -3.15 -10.43
CA GLU A 172 0.56 -4.33 -9.93
C GLU A 172 1.37 -3.96 -8.69
N PHE A 173 1.25 -4.76 -7.63
CA PHE A 173 2.05 -4.62 -6.42
C PHE A 173 3.21 -5.61 -6.44
N VAL A 174 4.42 -5.11 -6.20
CA VAL A 174 5.63 -5.91 -6.05
C VAL A 174 6.13 -5.72 -4.63
N LEU A 175 6.30 -6.81 -3.88
CA LEU A 175 6.70 -6.75 -2.48
C LEU A 175 8.12 -7.27 -2.34
N ALA A 176 9.03 -6.43 -1.83
CA ALA A 176 10.32 -6.90 -1.37
C ALA A 176 10.17 -7.48 0.05
N HIS A 177 10.74 -8.66 0.26
CA HIS A 177 10.80 -9.29 1.57
C HIS A 177 12.13 -10.04 1.73
N PRO A 178 12.60 -10.24 2.97
CA PRO A 178 13.78 -11.06 3.21
C PRO A 178 13.62 -12.46 2.59
N SER A 179 14.67 -12.97 1.96
CA SER A 179 14.68 -14.31 1.34
C SER A 179 14.42 -15.44 2.35
N SER A 180 14.69 -15.18 3.63
CA SER A 180 14.46 -16.09 4.75
C SER A 180 12.98 -16.31 5.12
N TYR A 181 12.06 -15.53 4.57
CA TYR A 181 10.63 -15.67 4.87
C TYR A 181 10.05 -16.92 4.21
N LYS A 182 9.48 -17.82 5.04
CA LYS A 182 8.82 -19.05 4.58
C LYS A 182 7.44 -18.75 3.99
N ILE A 183 6.78 -19.79 3.50
CA ILE A 183 5.49 -19.69 2.79
C ILE A 183 4.43 -19.02 3.66
N GLU A 184 4.41 -19.31 4.95
CA GLU A 184 3.45 -18.82 5.93
C GLU A 184 3.55 -17.30 6.09
N GLN A 185 4.75 -16.74 6.25
CA GLN A 185 4.95 -15.29 6.32
C GLN A 185 4.49 -14.59 5.05
N ARG A 186 4.87 -15.15 3.89
CA ARG A 186 4.48 -14.61 2.59
C ARG A 186 2.96 -14.64 2.42
N ARG A 187 2.28 -15.68 2.90
CA ARG A 187 0.80 -15.76 2.89
C ARG A 187 0.16 -14.68 3.73
N ILE A 188 0.67 -14.40 4.93
CA ILE A 188 0.15 -13.34 5.82
C ILE A 188 0.31 -11.96 5.16
N ILE A 189 1.50 -11.67 4.63
CA ILE A 189 1.77 -10.41 3.93
C ILE A 189 0.85 -10.25 2.72
N HIS A 190 0.78 -11.29 1.88
CA HIS A 190 -0.07 -11.30 0.68
C HIS A 190 -1.54 -11.09 1.04
N ALA A 191 -2.04 -11.75 2.09
CA ALA A 191 -3.40 -11.56 2.57
C ALA A 191 -3.66 -10.11 3.02
N GLY A 192 -2.69 -9.47 3.68
CA GLY A 192 -2.77 -8.05 4.06
C GLY A 192 -2.91 -7.14 2.84
N VAL A 193 -2.08 -7.32 1.81
CA VAL A 193 -2.18 -6.56 0.54
C VAL A 193 -3.53 -6.77 -0.13
N VAL A 194 -3.96 -8.02 -0.29
CA VAL A 194 -5.24 -8.36 -0.91
C VAL A 194 -6.39 -7.67 -0.19
N GLN A 195 -6.39 -7.73 1.15
CA GLN A 195 -7.43 -7.11 1.97
C GLN A 195 -7.42 -5.58 1.84
N SER A 196 -6.25 -4.96 1.85
CA SER A 196 -6.09 -3.51 1.62
C SER A 196 -6.72 -3.09 0.29
N VAL A 197 -6.31 -3.73 -0.81
CA VAL A 197 -6.76 -3.39 -2.17
C VAL A 197 -8.26 -3.62 -2.33
N ARG A 198 -8.80 -4.72 -1.79
CA ARG A 198 -10.24 -5.00 -1.79
C ARG A 198 -11.04 -3.92 -1.08
N THR A 199 -10.56 -3.50 0.09
CA THR A 199 -11.21 -2.45 0.88
C THR A 199 -11.14 -1.11 0.15
N TRP A 200 -10.05 -0.82 -0.54
CA TRP A 200 -9.90 0.38 -1.35
C TRP A 200 -10.86 0.42 -2.53
N ALA A 201 -10.92 -0.67 -3.31
CA ALA A 201 -11.83 -0.77 -4.44
C ALA A 201 -13.30 -0.67 -4.01
N ALA A 202 -13.68 -1.29 -2.89
CA ALA A 202 -15.02 -1.19 -2.33
C ALA A 202 -15.39 0.26 -1.95
N GLU A 203 -14.49 0.97 -1.28
CA GLU A 203 -14.72 2.36 -0.91
C GLU A 203 -14.78 3.30 -2.12
N ALA A 204 -13.91 3.09 -3.11
CA ALA A 204 -13.93 3.84 -4.36
C ALA A 204 -15.27 3.66 -5.10
N ARG A 205 -15.79 2.43 -5.20
CA ARG A 205 -17.12 2.14 -5.77
C ARG A 205 -18.24 2.89 -5.04
N ARG A 206 -18.24 2.84 -3.70
CA ARG A 206 -19.24 3.55 -2.88
C ARG A 206 -19.23 5.06 -3.14
N ARG A 207 -18.05 5.68 -3.30
CA ARG A 207 -17.92 7.11 -3.63
C ARG A 207 -18.51 7.43 -5.00
N VAL A 208 -18.27 6.59 -6.00
CA VAL A 208 -18.86 6.76 -7.34
C VAL A 208 -20.38 6.64 -7.29
N GLU A 209 -20.90 5.65 -6.57
CA GLU A 209 -22.35 5.46 -6.38
C GLU A 209 -22.99 6.66 -5.68
N GLN A 210 -22.34 7.20 -4.64
CA GLN A 210 -22.80 8.40 -3.91
C GLN A 210 -22.75 9.67 -4.77
N CYS A 211 -21.71 9.84 -5.58
CA CYS A 211 -21.65 10.94 -6.56
C CYS A 211 -22.71 10.77 -7.67
N GLY A 212 -23.01 9.54 -8.07
CA GLY A 212 -24.04 9.19 -9.04
C GLY A 212 -25.46 9.45 -8.51
N THR A 213 -25.76 9.10 -7.26
CA THR A 213 -27.04 9.41 -6.62
C THR A 213 -27.21 10.90 -6.34
N ALA A 214 -26.14 11.62 -5.99
CA ALA A 214 -26.16 13.08 -5.89
C ALA A 214 -26.41 13.77 -7.25
N SER A 215 -25.91 13.19 -8.35
CA SER A 215 -26.13 13.69 -9.71
C SER A 215 -27.53 13.37 -10.26
N HIS A 216 -28.24 12.38 -9.69
CA HIS A 216 -29.59 11.99 -10.14
C HIS A 216 -30.72 12.96 -9.76
N THR A 217 -30.42 14.14 -9.20
CA THR A 217 -31.39 15.23 -9.03
C THR A 217 -31.46 16.17 -10.25
N MET A 218 -30.67 15.96 -11.31
CA MET A 218 -30.75 16.74 -12.55
C MET A 218 -30.69 15.85 -13.81
N ALA A 219 -31.84 15.79 -14.50
CA ALA A 219 -32.08 15.47 -15.91
C ALA A 219 -31.71 14.09 -16.51
N ARG A 220 -32.68 13.56 -17.28
CA ARG A 220 -32.62 12.37 -18.16
C ARG A 220 -31.55 12.52 -19.25
N GLY A 221 -30.75 11.47 -19.43
CA GLY A 221 -29.97 11.22 -20.64
C GLY A 221 -29.41 9.81 -20.63
N LYS A 222 -29.88 8.94 -21.53
CA LYS A 222 -29.44 7.54 -21.65
C LYS A 222 -27.99 7.47 -22.15
N GLN A 223 -27.15 6.70 -21.46
CA GLN A 223 -26.09 5.94 -22.12
C GLN A 223 -25.85 4.63 -21.36
N ARG A 224 -25.98 3.51 -22.09
CA ARG A 224 -25.74 2.15 -21.59
C ARG A 224 -24.23 1.94 -21.45
N PHE A 225 -23.79 1.45 -20.29
CA PHE A 225 -22.53 0.72 -20.16
C PHE A 225 -22.80 -0.69 -19.66
N GLY A 226 -22.21 -1.65 -20.36
CA GLY A 226 -22.45 -3.08 -20.21
C GLY A 226 -21.91 -3.67 -18.90
N SER A 227 -22.59 -4.71 -18.45
CA SER A 227 -22.22 -5.59 -17.34
C SER A 227 -21.05 -6.50 -17.69
N SER A 228 -20.00 -6.50 -16.86
CA SER A 228 -19.19 -7.69 -16.54
C SER A 228 -18.33 -7.40 -15.31
N LEU A 229 -18.60 -8.09 -14.20
CA LEU A 229 -17.74 -8.16 -13.02
C LEU A 229 -16.88 -9.42 -13.13
N ASP A 230 -15.58 -9.23 -13.34
CA ASP A 230 -14.47 -9.91 -12.65
C ASP A 230 -13.15 -9.59 -13.35
N ARG A 231 -12.25 -8.85 -12.67
CA ARG A 231 -10.78 -8.90 -12.84
C ARG A 231 -10.07 -8.02 -11.80
N VAL A 232 -9.82 -8.58 -10.63
CA VAL A 232 -8.66 -8.19 -9.81
C VAL A 232 -7.43 -8.84 -10.45
N ARG A 233 -6.41 -8.09 -10.87
CA ARG A 233 -5.11 -8.68 -11.24
C ARG A 233 -4.02 -8.30 -10.24
N LEU A 234 -4.04 -9.04 -9.13
CA LEU A 234 -2.84 -9.49 -8.45
C LEU A 234 -2.23 -10.63 -9.30
N HIS A 235 -0.90 -10.73 -9.41
CA HIS A 235 -0.29 -11.98 -9.90
C HIS A 235 -0.49 -13.06 -8.82
N THR A 236 -1.61 -13.78 -8.92
CA THR A 236 -1.85 -15.04 -8.22
C THR A 236 -1.54 -16.19 -9.18
N ASP A 237 -0.27 -16.38 -9.53
CA ASP A 237 0.09 -17.59 -10.25
C ASP A 237 0.25 -18.74 -9.23
N LYS A 238 -0.81 -19.55 -9.17
CA LYS A 238 -0.89 -20.95 -8.69
C LYS A 238 -1.33 -21.16 -7.23
N LEU A 239 -2.65 -21.25 -7.06
CA LEU A 239 -3.26 -22.38 -6.34
C LEU A 239 -3.14 -23.62 -7.26
N CYS A 240 -2.44 -24.67 -6.81
CA CYS A 240 -2.82 -26.10 -6.91
C CYS A 240 -1.60 -27.03 -6.65
N TYR A 241 -1.87 -27.99 -5.74
CA TYR A 241 -1.15 -29.19 -5.28
C TYR A 241 0.26 -29.06 -4.68
#